data_AF-A0A8S2TPU8-F1
#
_entry.id   AF-A0A8S2TPU8-F1
#
_cell.length_a   1.000
_cell.length_b   1.000
_cell.length_c   1.000
_cell.angle_alpha   90.00
_cell.angle_beta   90.00
_cell.angle_gamma   90.00
#
_symmetry.space_group_name_H-M   'P 1'
#
loop_
_entity.id
_entity.type
_entity.pdbx_description
1 polymer ?
#
loop_
_entity_poly.entity_id
_entity_poly.type
_entity_poly.pdbx_seq_one_letter_code
_entity_poly.pdbx_strand_id
1 'polypeptide(L)'
;MNHVKAAGRFPNSWHNLNEREMFGTTCETTIRGSFYQSKWRWQGRFWCPSLSTIEGYSKSLESREDVIDHAIADYMQKGKELGFLTESQLQNASNIQPESINLSDDVKS
;
A
#
# COMPACT_ATOMS: atom_id res chain seq x y z
N MET A 1 -22.26 11.63 22.74
CA MET A 1 -21.48 12.20 21.62
C MET A 1 -20.96 11.01 20.81
N ASN A 2 -21.64 10.67 19.72
CA ASN A 2 -21.35 9.46 18.95
C ASN A 2 -20.30 9.73 17.88
N HIS A 3 -19.29 8.86 17.90
CA HIS A 3 -18.15 8.79 17.01
C HIS A 3 -18.58 8.61 15.56
N VAL A 4 -18.05 9.44 14.65
CA VAL A 4 -17.85 9.03 13.25
C VAL A 4 -16.46 9.50 12.84
N LYS A 5 -15.49 8.58 12.90
CA LYS A 5 -14.18 8.74 12.27
C LYS A 5 -14.42 8.99 10.77
N ALA A 6 -13.98 10.14 10.29
CA ALA A 6 -13.95 10.42 8.86
C ALA A 6 -12.88 9.51 8.21
N ALA A 7 -13.28 8.31 7.79
CA ALA A 7 -12.54 7.62 6.75
C ALA A 7 -12.56 8.54 5.52
N GLY A 8 -11.41 9.13 5.17
CA GLY A 8 -11.26 10.12 4.11
C GLY A 8 -12.13 9.81 2.89
N ARG A 9 -13.10 10.70 2.63
CA ARG A 9 -14.14 10.56 1.62
C ARG A 9 -13.64 11.13 0.30
N PHE A 10 -12.87 10.34 -0.44
CA PHE A 10 -12.39 10.73 -1.76
C PHE A 10 -12.57 9.57 -2.76
N PRO A 11 -13.71 9.48 -3.45
CA PRO A 11 -13.92 8.44 -4.45
C PRO A 11 -13.00 8.68 -5.64
N ASN A 12 -12.33 7.63 -6.09
CA ASN A 12 -11.58 7.57 -7.35
C ASN A 12 -10.24 8.32 -7.45
N SER A 13 -9.71 8.88 -6.37
CA SER A 13 -8.34 9.43 -6.33
C SER A 13 -7.39 8.50 -5.58
N TRP A 14 -6.10 8.57 -5.95
CA TRP A 14 -5.02 7.93 -5.20
C TRP A 14 -4.63 8.81 -4.04
N HIS A 15 -4.46 8.20 -2.87
CA HIS A 15 -4.01 8.86 -1.66
C HIS A 15 -2.76 8.17 -1.17
N ASN A 16 -1.71 8.97 -0.94
CA ASN A 16 -0.52 8.51 -0.23
C ASN A 16 -0.96 8.11 1.18
N LEU A 17 -0.78 6.84 1.50
CA LEU A 17 -1.10 6.34 2.83
C LEU A 17 0.08 6.50 3.76
N ASN A 18 1.28 6.21 3.26
CA ASN A 18 2.53 6.30 4.01
C ASN A 18 3.73 6.24 3.06
N GLU A 19 4.77 6.96 3.45
CA GLU A 19 6.15 6.71 3.01
C GLU A 19 6.76 5.72 4.02
N ARG A 20 7.36 4.64 3.53
CA ARG A 20 8.03 3.66 4.39
C ARG A 20 9.47 3.46 3.97
N GLU A 21 10.35 3.22 4.93
CA GLU A 21 11.65 2.67 4.60
C GLU A 21 11.54 1.17 4.37
N MET A 22 11.89 0.74 3.17
CA MET A 22 11.93 -0.65 2.76
C MET A 22 13.20 -0.87 1.94
N PHE A 23 13.89 -1.99 2.19
CA PHE A 23 15.15 -2.30 1.51
C PHE A 23 16.25 -1.23 1.66
N GLY A 24 16.20 -0.41 2.71
CA GLY A 24 17.12 0.71 2.93
C GLY A 24 16.83 1.94 2.07
N THR A 25 15.62 2.07 1.52
CA THR A 25 15.18 3.27 0.79
C THR A 25 13.73 3.62 1.08
N THR A 26 13.33 4.86 0.76
CA THR A 26 11.95 5.30 0.83
C THR A 26 11.12 4.67 -0.29
N CYS A 27 10.01 4.06 0.09
CA CYS A 27 9.00 3.51 -0.79
C CYS A 27 7.65 4.16 -0.48
N GLU A 28 6.84 4.29 -1.50
CA GLU A 28 5.55 4.96 -1.43
C GLU A 28 4.42 3.93 -1.57
N THR A 29 3.38 4.11 -0.75
CA THR A 29 2.15 3.32 -0.85
C THR A 29 0.97 4.25 -1.06
N THR A 30 0.22 4.02 -2.13
CA THR A 30 -1.05 4.71 -2.35
C THR A 30 -2.22 3.75 -2.36
N ILE A 31 -3.37 4.24 -1.89
CA ILE A 31 -4.65 3.53 -2.07
C ILE A 31 -5.67 4.41 -2.75
N ARG A 32 -6.59 3.74 -3.43
CA ARG A 32 -7.77 4.33 -4.04
C ARG A 32 -9.01 3.60 -3.57
N GLY A 33 -9.95 4.35 -3.02
CA GLY A 33 -11.29 3.86 -2.68
C GLY A 33 -12.24 4.02 -3.85
N SER A 34 -13.04 2.99 -4.11
CA SER A 34 -14.13 3.01 -5.08
C SER A 34 -15.37 2.36 -4.47
N PHE A 35 -16.54 2.88 -4.82
CA PHE A 35 -17.81 2.31 -4.42
C PHE A 35 -18.44 1.64 -5.64
N TYR A 36 -18.55 0.32 -5.62
CA TYR A 36 -19.05 -0.48 -6.75
C TYR A 36 -20.04 -1.53 -6.25
N GLN A 37 -21.21 -1.64 -6.89
CA GLN A 37 -22.27 -2.59 -6.52
C GLN A 37 -22.61 -2.56 -5.01
N SER A 38 -22.76 -1.36 -4.45
CA SER A 38 -23.07 -1.16 -3.02
C SER A 38 -22.00 -1.66 -2.05
N LYS A 39 -20.77 -1.92 -2.52
CA LYS A 39 -19.63 -2.35 -1.71
C LYS A 39 -18.47 -1.36 -1.87
N TRP A 40 -17.78 -1.09 -0.76
CA TRP A 40 -16.49 -0.42 -0.79
C TRP A 40 -15.42 -1.37 -1.27
N ARG A 41 -14.65 -0.92 -2.26
CA ARG A 41 -13.52 -1.64 -2.84
C ARG A 41 -12.30 -0.74 -2.85
N TRP A 42 -11.18 -1.28 -2.42
CA TRP A 42 -9.90 -0.60 -2.33
C TRP A 42 -8.95 -1.17 -3.39
N GLN A 43 -8.14 -0.31 -3.98
CA GLN A 43 -7.01 -0.67 -4.83
C GLN A 43 -5.76 -0.04 -4.24
N GLY A 44 -4.63 -0.72 -4.35
CA GLY A 44 -3.35 -0.30 -3.80
C GLY A 44 -2.29 -0.30 -4.88
N ARG A 45 -1.34 0.62 -4.73
CA ARG A 45 -0.14 0.72 -5.55
C ARG A 45 1.05 0.96 -4.64
N PHE A 46 2.11 0.21 -4.88
CA PHE A 46 3.35 0.27 -4.11
C PHE A 46 4.53 0.42 -5.05
N TRP A 47 5.47 1.32 -4.76
CA TRP A 47 6.69 1.49 -5.54
C TRP A 47 7.83 2.06 -4.70
N CYS A 48 9.07 1.82 -5.13
CA CYS A 48 10.27 2.36 -4.47
C CYS A 48 11.12 3.09 -5.53
N PRO A 49 11.00 4.43 -5.65
CA PRO A 49 11.61 5.20 -6.74
C PRO A 49 13.12 4.98 -6.88
N SER A 50 13.82 4.80 -5.75
CA SER A 50 15.28 4.59 -5.72
C SER A 50 15.73 3.20 -6.15
N LEU A 51 14.82 2.21 -6.17
CA LEU A 51 15.14 0.83 -6.58
C LEU A 51 14.73 0.57 -8.01
N SER A 52 13.53 0.98 -8.40
CA SER A 52 13.02 0.75 -9.74
C SER A 52 11.86 1.70 -10.07
N THR A 53 11.57 1.83 -11.36
CA THR A 53 10.36 2.49 -11.87
C THR A 53 9.14 1.56 -11.89
N ILE A 54 9.28 0.33 -11.41
CA ILE A 54 8.24 -0.70 -11.43
C ILE A 54 7.36 -0.53 -10.22
N GLU A 55 6.12 -0.98 -10.37
CA GLU A 55 5.08 -0.75 -9.38
C GLU A 55 4.32 -2.05 -9.16
N GLY A 56 4.05 -2.33 -7.90
CA GLY A 56 3.18 -3.39 -7.46
C GLY A 56 1.74 -2.89 -7.35
N TYR A 57 0.79 -3.73 -7.73
CA TYR A 57 -0.63 -3.40 -7.73
C TYR A 57 -1.44 -4.45 -6.99
N SER A 58 -2.45 -4.00 -6.25
CA SER A 58 -3.43 -4.90 -5.64
C SER A 58 -4.64 -5.12 -6.54
N LYS A 59 -5.33 -6.24 -6.33
CA LYS A 59 -6.72 -6.41 -6.79
C LYS A 59 -7.67 -5.54 -5.97
N SER A 60 -8.90 -5.33 -6.47
CA SER A 60 -9.97 -4.64 -5.75
C SER A 60 -10.50 -5.48 -4.57
N LEU A 61 -10.07 -5.16 -3.34
CA LEU A 61 -10.47 -5.90 -2.12
C LEU A 61 -11.32 -5.04 -1.19
N GLU A 62 -12.00 -5.67 -0.24
CA GLU A 62 -12.85 -4.98 0.75
C GLU A 62 -12.03 -4.45 1.95
N SER A 63 -10.87 -5.06 2.25
CA SER A 63 -9.93 -4.65 3.30
C SER A 63 -8.82 -3.74 2.73
N ARG A 64 -8.49 -2.66 3.44
CA ARG A 64 -7.38 -1.76 3.07
C ARG A 64 -6.01 -2.38 3.35
N GLU A 65 -5.91 -3.21 4.38
CA GLU A 65 -4.67 -3.87 4.79
C GLU A 65 -4.26 -4.91 3.75
N ASP A 66 -5.20 -5.80 3.37
CA ASP A 66 -4.98 -6.82 2.33
C ASP A 66 -4.57 -6.20 0.99
N VAL A 67 -5.07 -4.98 0.70
CA VAL A 67 -4.70 -4.22 -0.49
C VAL A 67 -3.23 -3.82 -0.48
N ILE A 68 -2.75 -3.34 0.65
CA ILE A 68 -1.35 -2.92 0.81
C ILE A 68 -0.45 -4.14 0.70
N ASP A 69 -0.79 -5.22 1.39
CA ASP A 69 -0.02 -6.47 1.36
C ASP A 69 0.04 -7.06 -0.05
N HIS A 70 -1.06 -7.07 -0.78
CA HIS A 70 -1.08 -7.54 -2.16
C HIS A 70 -0.25 -6.65 -3.10
N ALA A 71 -0.30 -5.31 -2.95
CA ALA A 71 0.51 -4.41 -3.77
C ALA A 71 2.01 -4.60 -3.51
N ILE A 72 2.39 -4.78 -2.24
CA ILE A 72 3.76 -5.07 -1.82
C ILE A 72 4.22 -6.42 -2.37
N ALA A 73 3.40 -7.47 -2.25
CA ALA A 73 3.71 -8.79 -2.75
C ALA A 73 3.89 -8.81 -4.28
N ASP A 74 3.04 -8.09 -5.02
CA ASP A 74 3.15 -7.95 -6.48
C ASP A 74 4.44 -7.21 -6.89
N TYR A 75 4.84 -6.15 -6.18
CA TYR A 75 6.12 -5.47 -6.40
C TYR A 75 7.31 -6.42 -6.15
N MET A 76 7.26 -7.21 -5.08
CA MET A 76 8.31 -8.17 -4.74
C MET A 76 8.43 -9.28 -5.77
N GLN A 77 7.29 -9.80 -6.23
CA GLN A 77 7.27 -10.81 -7.28
C GLN A 77 7.90 -10.26 -8.55
N LYS A 78 7.49 -9.07 -9.00
CA LYS A 78 8.08 -8.40 -10.17
C LYS A 78 9.58 -8.12 -9.98
N GLY A 79 9.99 -7.70 -8.79
CA GLY A 79 11.40 -7.44 -8.50
C GLY A 79 12.27 -8.68 -8.47
N LYS A 80 11.71 -9.81 -8.06
CA LYS A 80 12.34 -11.12 -8.19
C LYS A 80 12.45 -11.54 -9.66
N GLU A 81 11.36 -11.43 -10.42
CA GLU A 81 11.30 -11.81 -11.84
C GLU A 81 12.24 -10.98 -12.71
N LEU A 82 12.39 -9.69 -12.40
CA LEU A 82 13.22 -8.74 -13.13
C LEU A 82 14.65 -8.61 -12.56
N GLY A 83 14.94 -9.32 -11.46
CA GLY A 83 16.28 -9.44 -10.89
C GLY A 83 16.83 -8.17 -10.20
N PHE A 84 15.98 -7.18 -9.89
CA PHE A 84 16.42 -5.97 -9.15
C PHE A 84 16.24 -6.10 -7.64
N LEU A 85 15.54 -7.14 -7.16
CA LEU A 85 15.49 -7.51 -5.75
C LEU A 85 16.30 -8.78 -5.48
N THR A 86 17.12 -8.76 -4.44
CA THR A 86 17.86 -9.93 -3.97
C THR A 86 17.01 -10.82 -3.07
N GLU A 87 17.40 -12.09 -2.90
CA GLU A 87 16.74 -12.99 -1.94
C GLU A 87 16.79 -12.46 -0.51
N SER A 88 17.87 -11.78 -0.12
CA SER A 88 17.99 -11.14 1.19
C SER A 88 17.01 -9.99 1.38
N GLN A 89 16.77 -9.19 0.34
CA GLN A 89 15.76 -8.13 0.35
C GLN A 89 14.35 -8.71 0.48
N LEU A 90 14.05 -9.77 -0.25
CA LEU A 90 12.75 -10.48 -0.19
C LEU A 90 12.50 -11.13 1.18
N GLN A 91 13.54 -11.69 1.82
CA GLN A 91 13.44 -12.23 3.17
C GLN A 91 13.26 -11.14 4.22
N ASN A 92 13.98 -10.02 4.10
CA ASN A 92 13.84 -8.89 5.02
C ASN A 92 12.43 -8.29 4.95
N ALA A 93 11.87 -8.20 3.74
CA ALA A 93 10.52 -7.75 3.52
C ALA A 93 9.44 -8.60 4.21
N SER A 94 9.60 -9.92 4.21
CA SER A 94 8.68 -10.85 4.89
C SER A 94 8.67 -10.68 6.41
N ASN A 95 9.72 -10.08 6.98
CA ASN A 95 9.83 -9.77 8.40
C ASN A 95 9.28 -8.40 8.78
N ILE A 96 8.90 -7.56 7.80
CA ILE A 96 8.29 -6.28 8.12
C ILE A 96 6.81 -6.55 8.36
N GLN A 97 6.47 -6.74 9.64
CA GLN A 97 5.08 -6.80 10.06
C GLN A 97 4.39 -5.48 9.67
N PRO A 98 3.08 -5.49 9.39
CA PRO A 98 2.30 -4.27 9.29
C PRO A 98 2.14 -3.68 10.70
N GLU A 99 3.26 -3.30 11.32
CA GLU A 99 3.27 -2.63 12.62
C GLU A 99 2.67 -1.25 12.44
N SER A 100 1.36 -1.21 12.68
CA SER A 100 0.50 -0.05 12.69
C SER A 100 0.47 0.72 11.38
N ILE A 101 -0.27 0.21 10.39
CA ILE A 101 -0.98 1.13 9.50
C ILE A 101 -1.99 1.87 10.39
N ASN A 102 -1.54 2.95 11.04
CA ASN A 102 -2.42 3.91 11.66
C ASN A 102 -3.16 4.60 10.52
N LEU A 103 -4.27 3.99 10.09
CA LEU A 103 -5.28 4.58 9.23
C LEU A 103 -5.98 5.79 9.89
N SER A 104 -5.33 6.44 10.86
CA SER A 104 -5.90 7.47 11.73
C SER A 104 -5.26 8.85 11.59
N ASP A 105 -4.22 9.06 10.78
CA ASP A 105 -3.53 10.35 10.75
C ASP A 105 -3.49 10.99 9.35
N ASP A 106 -4.65 11.48 8.91
CA ASP A 106 -4.73 12.56 7.90
C ASP A 106 -6.06 13.32 8.03
N VAL A 107 -6.28 13.92 9.21
CA VAL A 107 -7.15 15.10 9.36
C VAL A 107 -6.41 16.10 10.23
N LYS A 108 -5.52 16.88 9.59
CA LYS A 108 -4.86 18.03 10.23
C LYS A 108 -5.70 19.28 9.95
N SER A 109 -6.35 19.73 11.04
CA SER A 109 -6.90 21.06 11.36
C SER A 109 -7.99 21.70 10.51
#